data_AF-A0A7U9S5A4-F1
#
_entry.id   AF-A0A7U9S5A4-F1
#
_cell.length_a   1.000
_cell.length_b   1.000
_cell.length_c   1.000
_cell.angle_alpha   90.00
_cell.angle_beta   90.00
_cell.angle_gamma   90.00
#
_symmetry.space_group_name_H-M   'P 1'
#
loop_
_entity.id
_entity.type
_entity.pdbx_description
1 polymer ?
#
loop_
_entity_poly.entity_id
_entity_poly.type
_entity_poly.pdbx_seq_one_letter_code
_entity_poly.pdbx_strand_id
1 'polypeptide(L)'
;MEKAAMLKFHADDIIMKESEIYEEMYKIISGSVAVYIRYGEKEEHLIGIYSKPKCFGEPNVLSSQPSIYTAVAYDDVLLMRITKDSLEEFIRNNPRNAIDIMENMVHSNMLMQKNIDLLLDDIYEKQDINKRRTEEIKNKIKRYSINGFNLLEG
;
A
#
# COMPACT_ATOMS: atom_id res chain seq x y z
N MET A 1 -6.47 -8.18 -32.15
CA MET A 1 -6.04 -7.11 -31.24
C MET A 1 -7.24 -6.75 -30.40
N GLU A 2 -7.27 -7.20 -29.14
CA GLU A 2 -8.36 -6.87 -28.23
C GLU A 2 -8.22 -5.38 -27.88
N LYS A 3 -9.21 -4.57 -28.26
CA LYS A 3 -9.21 -3.12 -28.02
C LYS A 3 -9.29 -2.85 -26.51
N ALA A 4 -8.79 -1.69 -26.09
CA ALA A 4 -8.97 -1.19 -24.72
C ALA A 4 -10.44 -1.34 -24.30
N ALA A 5 -10.67 -2.15 -23.24
CA ALA A 5 -12.00 -2.45 -22.74
C ALA A 5 -12.36 -1.49 -21.60
N MET A 6 -13.55 -0.90 -21.67
CA MET A 6 -14.08 -0.10 -20.56
C MET A 6 -14.70 -1.05 -19.53
N LEU A 7 -14.23 -1.00 -18.30
CA LEU A 7 -14.69 -1.83 -17.19
C LEU A 7 -15.35 -0.96 -16.12
N LYS A 8 -16.43 -1.46 -15.55
CA LYS A 8 -17.14 -0.82 -14.43
C LYS A 8 -17.03 -1.69 -13.21
N PHE A 9 -16.76 -1.05 -12.08
CA PHE A 9 -16.69 -1.67 -10.77
C PHE A 9 -17.53 -0.83 -9.80
N HIS A 10 -18.22 -1.50 -8.89
CA HIS A 10 -18.93 -0.86 -7.80
C HIS A 10 -18.00 -0.67 -6.61
N ALA A 11 -18.37 0.21 -5.69
CA ALA A 11 -17.65 0.37 -4.43
C ALA A 11 -17.41 -0.99 -3.76
N ASP A 12 -16.22 -1.16 -3.18
CA ASP A 12 -15.70 -2.36 -2.53
C ASP A 12 -15.37 -3.55 -3.45
N ASP A 13 -15.59 -3.44 -4.77
CA ASP A 13 -15.15 -4.47 -5.72
C ASP A 13 -13.61 -4.55 -5.76
N ILE A 14 -13.09 -5.77 -5.65
CA ILE A 14 -11.65 -6.05 -5.83
C ILE A 14 -11.35 -6.08 -7.32
N ILE A 15 -10.50 -5.16 -7.77
CA ILE A 15 -10.09 -5.02 -9.16
C ILE A 15 -8.82 -5.84 -9.43
N MET A 16 -7.89 -5.83 -8.48
CA MET A 16 -6.63 -6.58 -8.53
C MET A 16 -6.24 -7.05 -7.13
N LYS A 17 -5.57 -8.19 -7.03
CA LYS A 17 -5.07 -8.73 -5.77
C LYS A 17 -3.54 -8.75 -5.72
N GLU A 18 -3.03 -8.50 -4.53
CA GLU A 18 -1.61 -8.64 -4.22
C GLU A 18 -1.14 -10.07 -4.50
N SER A 19 0.12 -10.21 -4.94
CA SER A 19 0.79 -11.47 -5.30
C SER A 19 0.18 -12.24 -6.47
N GLU A 20 -0.90 -11.76 -7.09
CA GLU A 20 -1.44 -12.30 -8.34
C GLU A 20 -0.77 -11.66 -9.57
N ILE A 21 -0.75 -12.41 -10.67
CA ILE A 21 -0.16 -11.98 -11.94
C ILE A 21 -1.26 -11.40 -12.83
N TYR A 22 -0.99 -10.21 -13.38
CA TYR A 22 -1.86 -9.55 -14.34
C TYR A 22 -1.04 -9.15 -15.56
N GLU A 23 -1.64 -9.21 -16.75
CA GLU A 23 -1.01 -8.79 -18.02
C GLU A 23 -1.59 -7.47 -18.54
N GLU A 24 -2.28 -6.75 -17.66
CA GLU A 24 -2.88 -5.45 -17.93
C GLU A 24 -2.63 -4.45 -16.81
N MET A 25 -2.80 -3.19 -17.18
CA MET A 25 -2.92 -2.05 -16.29
C MET A 25 -4.24 -1.33 -16.56
N TYR A 26 -4.58 -0.38 -15.70
CA TYR A 26 -5.85 0.34 -15.79
C TYR A 26 -5.62 1.85 -15.71
N LYS A 27 -6.32 2.60 -16.57
CA LYS A 27 -6.45 4.06 -16.45
C LYS A 27 -7.79 4.41 -15.83
N ILE A 28 -7.78 5.26 -14.81
CA ILE A 28 -8.99 5.71 -14.13
C ILE A 28 -9.67 6.80 -14.96
N ILE A 29 -10.88 6.51 -15.43
CA ILE A 29 -11.67 7.44 -16.26
C ILE A 29 -12.62 8.27 -15.38
N SER A 30 -13.18 7.65 -14.35
CA SER A 30 -13.93 8.28 -13.26
C SER A 30 -13.90 7.41 -12.01
N GLY A 31 -14.17 8.03 -10.86
CA GLY A 31 -14.11 7.36 -9.56
C GLY A 31 -12.69 7.29 -8.99
N SER A 32 -12.54 6.47 -7.96
CA SER A 32 -11.34 6.35 -7.14
C SER A 32 -11.07 4.90 -6.76
N VAL A 33 -9.79 4.54 -6.69
CA VAL A 33 -9.31 3.20 -6.34
C VAL A 33 -8.41 3.31 -5.12
N ALA A 34 -8.73 2.55 -4.07
CA ALA A 34 -7.90 2.42 -2.89
C ALA A 34 -6.91 1.26 -3.08
N VAL A 35 -5.66 1.47 -2.65
CA VAL A 35 -4.57 0.51 -2.83
C VAL A 35 -4.01 0.08 -1.48
N TYR A 36 -3.95 -1.23 -1.26
CA TYR A 36 -3.63 -1.84 0.02
C TYR A 36 -2.49 -2.86 -0.07
N ILE A 37 -1.75 -3.02 1.02
CA ILE A 37 -0.90 -4.19 1.27
C ILE A 37 -1.60 -5.06 2.33
N ARG A 38 -1.58 -6.38 2.17
CA ARG A 38 -2.22 -7.37 3.06
C ARG A 38 -3.71 -7.11 3.27
N TYR A 39 -4.42 -6.81 2.19
CA TYR A 39 -5.86 -6.51 2.22
C TYR A 39 -6.67 -7.66 2.83
N GLY A 40 -7.55 -7.34 3.78
CA GLY A 40 -8.37 -8.31 4.52
C GLY A 40 -7.62 -9.05 5.64
N GLU A 41 -6.35 -8.73 5.90
CA GLU A 41 -5.56 -9.31 7.00
C GLU A 41 -5.47 -8.36 8.20
N LYS A 42 -4.98 -8.86 9.34
CA LYS A 42 -4.79 -8.07 10.57
C LYS A 42 -3.84 -6.87 10.39
N GLU A 43 -2.89 -7.00 9.47
CA GLU A 43 -1.85 -6.00 9.17
C GLU A 43 -2.12 -5.30 7.83
N GLU A 44 -3.38 -5.20 7.43
CA GLU A 44 -3.81 -4.42 6.28
C GLU A 44 -3.32 -2.98 6.40
N HIS A 45 -2.77 -2.46 5.30
CA HIS A 45 -2.26 -1.10 5.26
C HIS A 45 -2.70 -0.39 3.97
N LEU A 46 -3.43 0.71 4.12
CA LEU A 46 -3.82 1.57 3.01
C LEU A 46 -2.61 2.41 2.57
N ILE A 47 -2.15 2.19 1.35
CA ILE A 47 -1.03 2.94 0.74
C ILE A 47 -1.51 4.30 0.22
N GLY A 48 -2.71 4.34 -0.34
CA GLY A 48 -3.31 5.58 -0.83
C GLY A 48 -4.58 5.36 -1.64
N ILE A 49 -5.15 6.47 -2.11
CA ILE A 49 -6.32 6.50 -3.00
C ILE A 49 -5.92 7.19 -4.30
N TYR A 50 -6.15 6.51 -5.42
CA TYR A 50 -5.83 6.99 -6.76
C TYR A 50 -7.12 7.37 -7.47
N SER A 51 -7.15 8.56 -8.06
CA SER A 51 -8.28 9.04 -8.86
C SER A 51 -7.77 9.56 -10.20
N LYS A 52 -8.69 9.87 -11.13
CA LYS A 52 -8.36 10.49 -12.41
C LYS A 52 -7.37 11.66 -12.25
N PRO A 53 -6.35 11.80 -13.11
CA PRO A 53 -6.07 11.03 -14.34
C PRO A 53 -5.14 9.81 -14.16
N LYS A 54 -4.95 9.34 -12.92
CA LYS A 54 -3.97 8.30 -12.60
C LYS A 54 -4.30 6.95 -13.24
N CYS A 55 -3.25 6.15 -13.37
CA CYS A 55 -3.29 4.75 -13.71
C CYS A 55 -2.81 3.93 -12.50
N PHE A 56 -3.03 2.62 -12.57
CA PHE A 56 -2.49 1.63 -11.64
C PHE A 56 -2.27 0.30 -12.37
N GLY A 57 -1.53 -0.62 -11.76
CA GLY A 57 -1.13 -1.89 -12.37
C GLY A 57 0.01 -1.75 -13.39
N GLU A 58 0.63 -0.57 -13.52
CA GLU A 58 1.72 -0.34 -14.47
C GLU A 58 2.92 -1.28 -14.28
N PRO A 59 3.35 -1.63 -13.03
CA PRO A 59 4.41 -2.61 -12.84
C PRO A 59 4.11 -3.96 -13.49
N ASN A 60 2.84 -4.40 -13.47
CA ASN A 60 2.43 -5.71 -13.97
C ASN A 60 2.59 -5.79 -15.49
N VAL A 61 2.08 -4.79 -16.20
CA VAL A 61 2.16 -4.76 -17.68
C VAL A 61 3.59 -4.52 -18.19
N LEU A 62 4.41 -3.75 -17.45
CA LEU A 62 5.77 -3.37 -17.88
C LEU A 62 6.87 -4.33 -17.46
N SER A 63 6.70 -5.04 -16.34
CA SER A 63 7.74 -5.95 -15.80
C SER A 63 7.30 -7.40 -15.66
N SER A 64 6.01 -7.70 -15.89
CA SER A 64 5.43 -9.05 -15.74
C SER A 64 5.69 -9.66 -14.36
N GLN A 65 5.83 -8.80 -13.34
CA GLN A 65 5.94 -9.18 -11.95
C GLN A 65 4.55 -9.34 -11.31
N PRO A 66 4.43 -10.13 -10.24
CA PRO A 66 3.21 -10.16 -9.43
C PRO A 66 2.85 -8.77 -8.90
N SER A 67 1.55 -8.53 -8.71
CA SER A 67 1.08 -7.27 -8.14
C SER A 67 1.61 -7.09 -6.71
N ILE A 68 2.11 -5.90 -6.43
CA ILE A 68 2.67 -5.53 -5.11
C ILE A 68 1.61 -4.97 -4.15
N TYR A 69 0.34 -4.93 -4.56
CA TYR A 69 -0.77 -4.43 -3.78
C TYR A 69 -2.10 -5.03 -4.24
N THR A 70 -3.12 -4.92 -3.41
CA THR A 70 -4.53 -5.13 -3.77
C THR A 70 -5.16 -3.80 -4.12
N ALA A 71 -5.86 -3.73 -5.25
CA ALA A 71 -6.60 -2.54 -5.70
C ALA A 71 -8.10 -2.78 -5.56
N VAL A 72 -8.78 -1.89 -4.84
CA VAL A 72 -10.21 -1.98 -4.51
C VAL A 72 -10.90 -0.69 -4.96
N ALA A 73 -12.06 -0.82 -5.61
CA ALA A 73 -12.88 0.32 -5.96
C ALA A 73 -13.35 1.04 -4.69
N TYR A 74 -12.99 2.32 -4.53
CA TYR A 74 -13.37 3.11 -3.36
C TYR A 74 -14.78 3.71 -3.50
N ASP A 75 -15.19 3.99 -4.73
CA ASP A 75 -16.52 4.44 -5.15
C ASP A 75 -16.90 3.69 -6.44
N ASP A 76 -17.98 4.09 -7.13
CA ASP A 76 -18.26 3.54 -8.47
C ASP A 76 -17.18 3.98 -9.48
N VAL A 77 -16.40 3.02 -9.97
CA VAL A 77 -15.23 3.30 -10.83
C VAL A 77 -15.49 2.89 -12.28
N LEU A 78 -15.05 3.75 -13.20
CA LEU A 78 -14.92 3.42 -14.61
C LEU A 78 -13.44 3.38 -15.00
N LEU A 79 -13.00 2.23 -15.48
CA LEU A 79 -11.62 1.97 -15.89
C LEU A 79 -11.52 1.72 -17.38
N MET A 80 -10.39 2.13 -17.95
CA MET A 80 -9.94 1.64 -19.25
C MET A 80 -8.85 0.60 -19.02
N ARG A 81 -9.08 -0.65 -19.44
CA ARG A 81 -8.08 -1.73 -19.40
C ARG A 81 -7.11 -1.56 -20.56
N ILE A 82 -5.81 -1.61 -20.26
CA ILE A 82 -4.71 -1.58 -21.23
C ILE A 82 -3.87 -2.84 -21.03
N THR A 83 -3.92 -3.77 -21.98
CA THR A 83 -3.07 -4.97 -21.99
C THR A 83 -1.68 -4.65 -22.51
N LYS A 84 -0.72 -5.54 -22.26
CA LYS A 84 0.65 -5.45 -22.77
C LYS A 84 0.71 -5.20 -24.29
N ASP A 85 -0.09 -5.93 -25.05
CA ASP A 85 -0.16 -5.80 -26.51
C ASP A 85 -0.75 -4.46 -26.99
N SER A 86 -1.61 -3.85 -26.19
CA SER A 86 -2.28 -2.58 -26.53
C SER A 86 -1.53 -1.34 -26.02
N LEU A 87 -0.51 -1.51 -25.18
CA LEU A 87 0.20 -0.41 -24.52
C LEU A 87 0.88 0.54 -25.50
N GLU A 88 1.57 0.01 -26.51
CA GLU A 88 2.23 0.85 -27.52
C GLU A 88 1.23 1.68 -28.32
N GLU A 89 0.09 1.09 -28.69
CA GLU A 89 -0.97 1.81 -29.40
C GLU A 89 -1.59 2.89 -28.50
N PHE A 90 -1.83 2.57 -27.23
CA PHE A 90 -2.33 3.53 -26.23
C PHE A 90 -1.41 4.75 -26.06
N ILE A 91 -0.09 4.53 -26.05
CA ILE A 91 0.91 5.62 -26.01
C ILE A 91 0.96 6.37 -27.34
N ARG A 92 0.93 5.67 -28.48
CA ARG A 92 0.97 6.29 -29.82
C ARG A 92 -0.22 7.20 -30.07
N ASN A 93 -1.40 6.80 -29.61
CA ASN A 93 -2.64 7.57 -29.78
C ASN A 93 -2.64 8.86 -28.95
N ASN A 94 -1.95 8.88 -27.80
CA ASN A 94 -1.73 10.08 -27.01
C ASN A 94 -0.41 9.97 -26.23
N PRO A 95 0.69 10.56 -26.74
CA PRO A 95 2.01 10.46 -26.10
C PRO A 95 2.06 10.95 -24.66
N ARG A 96 1.13 11.82 -24.24
CA ARG A 96 1.02 12.27 -22.84
C ARG A 96 0.72 11.11 -21.89
N ASN A 97 0.10 10.04 -22.36
CA ASN A 97 -0.12 8.83 -21.56
C ASN A 97 1.19 8.24 -21.02
N ALA A 98 2.30 8.34 -21.75
CA ALA A 98 3.60 7.87 -21.27
C ALA A 98 4.09 8.72 -20.08
N ILE A 99 3.86 10.04 -20.12
CA ILE A 99 4.19 10.95 -19.02
C ILE A 99 3.32 10.63 -17.80
N ASP A 100 2.01 10.45 -18.00
CA ASP A 100 1.08 10.06 -16.93
C ASP A 100 1.55 8.76 -16.24
N ILE A 101 1.99 7.76 -17.01
CA ILE A 101 2.52 6.49 -16.48
C ILE A 101 3.80 6.73 -15.66
N MET A 102 4.75 7.52 -16.19
CA MET A 102 6.00 7.82 -15.49
C MET A 102 5.75 8.57 -14.17
N GLU A 103 4.88 9.58 -14.18
CA GLU A 103 4.51 10.34 -12.98
C GLU A 103 3.83 9.43 -11.93
N ASN A 104 2.96 8.50 -12.34
CA ASN A 104 2.34 7.54 -11.42
C ASN A 104 3.35 6.59 -10.79
N MET A 105 4.34 6.13 -11.54
CA MET A 105 5.40 5.27 -11.00
C MET A 105 6.22 5.99 -9.94
N VAL A 106 6.62 7.24 -10.20
CA VAL A 106 7.31 8.07 -9.22
C VAL A 106 6.45 8.27 -7.99
N HIS A 107 5.19 8.65 -8.18
CA HIS A 107 4.26 8.88 -7.07
C HIS A 107 4.01 7.63 -6.22
N SER A 108 3.80 6.47 -6.85
CA SER A 108 3.62 5.20 -6.16
C SER A 108 4.87 4.81 -5.36
N ASN A 109 6.06 4.94 -5.95
CA ASN A 109 7.32 4.68 -5.27
C ASN A 109 7.52 5.59 -4.05
N MET A 110 7.24 6.88 -4.19
CA MET A 110 7.34 7.85 -3.08
C MET A 110 6.34 7.56 -1.96
N LEU A 111 5.09 7.20 -2.29
CA LEU A 111 4.09 6.82 -1.29
C LEU A 111 4.52 5.57 -0.53
N MET A 112 5.06 4.56 -1.22
CA MET A 112 5.56 3.35 -0.58
C MET A 112 6.73 3.65 0.36
N GLN A 113 7.71 4.45 -0.08
CA GLN A 113 8.84 4.86 0.77
C GLN A 113 8.37 5.60 2.04
N LYS A 114 7.49 6.58 1.88
CA LYS A 114 6.96 7.35 3.02
C LYS A 114 6.19 6.47 4.01
N ASN A 115 5.43 5.50 3.52
CA ASN A 115 4.73 4.54 4.38
C ASN A 115 5.71 3.64 5.15
N ILE A 116 6.81 3.20 4.52
CA ILE A 116 7.88 2.46 5.21
C ILE A 116 8.51 3.30 6.32
N ASP A 117 8.83 4.56 6.04
CA ASP A 117 9.43 5.46 7.04
C ASP A 117 8.50 5.64 8.25
N LEU A 118 7.22 5.89 8.01
CA LEU A 118 6.21 6.01 9.07
C LEU A 118 6.09 4.72 9.90
N LEU A 119 6.12 3.54 9.26
CA LEU A 119 6.08 2.26 9.96
C LEU A 119 7.34 2.02 10.79
N LEU A 120 8.51 2.42 10.30
CA LEU A 120 9.77 2.33 11.03
C LEU A 120 9.75 3.22 12.27
N ASP A 121 9.33 4.48 12.13
CA ASP A 121 9.20 5.42 13.25
C ASP A 121 8.29 4.85 14.34
N ASP A 122 7.12 4.32 13.95
CA ASP A 122 6.16 3.65 14.84
C ASP A 122 6.79 2.47 15.61
N ILE A 123 7.61 1.66 14.93
CA ILE A 123 8.30 0.51 15.53
C ILE A 123 9.37 1.00 16.52
N TYR A 124 10.16 2.01 16.15
CA TYR A 124 11.20 2.57 17.01
C TYR A 124 10.63 3.22 18.28
N GLU A 125 9.54 3.99 18.16
CA GLU A 125 8.85 4.58 19.31
C GLU A 125 8.30 3.52 20.26
N LYS A 126 7.62 2.49 19.73
CA LYS A 126 7.10 1.37 20.53
C LYS A 126 8.21 0.59 21.24
N GLN A 127 9.36 0.40 20.59
CA GLN A 127 10.52 -0.26 21.22
C GLN A 127 11.09 0.57 22.37
N ASP A 128 11.22 1.89 22.22
CA ASP A 128 11.74 2.75 23.27
C ASP A 128 10.80 2.78 24.50
N ILE A 129 9.48 2.87 24.27
CA ILE A 129 8.47 2.78 25.33
C ILE A 129 8.57 1.44 26.07
N ASN A 130 8.71 0.32 25.35
CA ASN A 130 8.84 -1.00 25.96
C ASN A 130 10.12 -1.16 26.78
N LYS A 131 11.25 -0.61 26.32
CA LYS A 131 12.51 -0.59 27.08
C LYS A 131 12.34 0.21 28.38
N ARG A 132 11.74 1.40 28.33
CA ARG A 132 11.46 2.23 29.52
C ARG A 132 10.57 1.51 30.53
N ARG A 133 9.45 0.90 30.08
CA ARG A 133 8.56 0.11 30.95
C ARG A 133 9.28 -1.06 31.61
N THR A 134 10.14 -1.75 30.87
CA THR A 134 10.93 -2.88 31.40
C THR A 134 11.87 -2.40 32.51
N GLU A 135 12.57 -1.28 32.32
CA GLU A 135 13.44 -0.71 33.34
C GLU A 135 12.68 -0.18 34.56
N GLU A 136 11.50 0.41 34.38
CA GLU A 136 10.62 0.80 35.50
C GLU A 136 10.17 -0.40 36.33
N ILE A 137 9.79 -1.50 35.67
CA ILE A 137 9.40 -2.75 36.35
C ILE A 137 10.60 -3.33 37.12
N LYS A 138 11.78 -3.42 36.50
CA LYS A 138 13.02 -3.86 37.19
C LYS A 138 13.31 -3.00 38.42
N ASN A 139 13.20 -1.68 38.29
CA ASN A 139 13.43 -0.75 39.40
C ASN A 139 12.40 -0.90 40.52
N LYS A 140 11.12 -1.12 40.19
CA LYS A 140 10.08 -1.44 41.19
C LYS A 140 10.39 -2.76 41.91
N ILE A 141 10.70 -3.83 41.17
CA ILE A 141 11.08 -5.14 41.75
C ILE A 141 12.27 -4.99 42.69
N LYS A 142 13.32 -4.25 42.29
CA LYS A 142 14.50 -4.00 43.13
C LYS A 142 14.16 -3.28 44.43
N ARG A 143 13.28 -2.28 44.40
CA ARG A 143 12.82 -1.57 45.62
C ARG A 143 12.05 -2.48 46.57
N TYR A 144 11.15 -3.32 46.05
CA TYR A 144 10.42 -4.28 46.88
C TYR A 144 11.35 -5.35 47.48
N SER A 145 12.36 -5.81 46.73
CA SER A 145 13.37 -6.75 47.23
C SER A 145 14.25 -6.17 48.34
N ILE A 146 14.51 -4.85 48.33
CA ILE A 146 15.32 -4.17 49.36
C ILE A 146 14.49 -3.87 50.60
N ASN A 147 13.23 -3.44 50.45
CA ASN A 147 12.35 -3.12 51.58
C ASN A 147 11.88 -4.37 52.35
N GLY A 148 11.85 -5.55 51.74
CA GLY A 148 11.54 -6.81 52.42
C GLY A 148 12.60 -7.29 53.41
N PHE A 149 13.85 -6.83 53.29
CA PHE A 149 14.94 -7.20 54.21
C PHE A 149 14.98 -6.36 55.49
N ASN A 150 14.40 -5.15 55.50
CA ASN A 150 14.41 -4.25 56.66
C ASN A 150 13.27 -4.51 57.67
N LEU A 151 12.44 -5.54 57.46
CA LEU A 151 11.33 -5.92 58.34
C LEU A 151 11.64 -7.12 59.25
N LEU A 152 12.87 -7.66 59.21
CA LEU A 152 13.30 -8.81 60.01
C LEU A 152 14.34 -8.46 61.10
N GLU A 153 14.71 -7.19 61.26
CA GLU A 153 15.63 -6.72 62.32
C GLU A 153 14.95 -5.72 63.28
N GLY A 154 13.69 -5.96 63.65
CA GLY A 154 12.94 -5.20 64.67
C GLY A 154 12.47 -6.09 65.80
#